data_AF-A0A2U8WXL9-F1
#
_entry.id   AF-A0A2U8WXL9-F1
#
_cell.length_a   1.000
_cell.length_b   1.000
_cell.length_c   1.000
_cell.angle_alpha   90.00
_cell.angle_beta   90.00
_cell.angle_gamma   90.00
#
_symmetry.space_group_name_H-M   'P 1'
#
loop_
_entity.id
_entity.type
_entity.pdbx_description
1 polymer ?
#
loop_
_entity_poly.entity_id
_entity_poly.type
_entity_poly.pdbx_seq_one_letter_code
_entity_poly.pdbx_strand_id
1 'polypeptide(L)'
;MIAQPALTDPLPLIAALAEELAFAMTEDLMAEQYRKPSAALDRLAAAKTYLERHQHPVGPHAQEAVEIATAQGGLPAPTTAEAGNTGSTSE
;
A
#
# COMPACT_ATOMS: atom_id res chain seq x y z
N MET A 1 -18.32 16.11 -33.90
CA MET A 1 -17.69 14.94 -33.26
C MET A 1 -17.98 15.06 -31.77
N ILE A 2 -18.75 14.13 -31.19
CA ILE A 2 -18.94 14.09 -29.74
C ILE A 2 -17.68 13.40 -29.20
N ALA A 3 -16.84 14.15 -28.49
CA ALA A 3 -15.72 13.58 -27.76
C ALA A 3 -16.32 12.57 -26.76
N GLN A 4 -16.02 11.29 -26.96
CA GLN A 4 -16.35 10.27 -25.96
C GLN A 4 -15.60 10.65 -24.68
N PRO A 5 -16.27 10.63 -23.51
CA PRO A 5 -15.56 10.86 -22.26
C PRO A 5 -14.48 9.79 -22.18
N ALA A 6 -13.22 10.20 -22.09
CA ALA A 6 -12.17 9.29 -21.65
C ALA A 6 -12.73 8.65 -20.37
N LEU A 7 -12.92 7.33 -20.38
CA LEU A 7 -13.21 6.57 -19.18
C LEU A 7 -11.96 6.66 -18.31
N THR A 8 -11.94 7.81 -17.65
CA THR A 8 -11.43 8.19 -16.35
C THR A 8 -10.35 7.24 -15.88
N ASP A 9 -9.10 7.69 -16.03
CA ASP A 9 -7.98 7.11 -15.31
C ASP A 9 -8.43 6.73 -13.89
N PRO A 10 -8.38 5.44 -13.50
CA PRO A 10 -8.86 5.02 -12.19
C PRO A 10 -7.87 5.39 -11.07
N LEU A 11 -6.64 5.80 -11.40
CA LEU A 11 -5.59 6.08 -10.43
C LEU A 11 -5.98 7.15 -9.41
N PRO A 12 -6.58 8.29 -9.79
CA PRO A 12 -7.04 9.29 -8.82
C PRO A 12 -8.13 8.77 -7.88
N LEU A 13 -9.05 7.92 -8.38
CA LEU A 13 -10.10 7.32 -7.57
C LEU A 13 -9.50 6.31 -6.57
N ILE A 14 -8.56 5.48 -7.01
CA ILE A 14 -7.87 4.53 -6.15
C ILE A 14 -7.05 5.26 -5.08
N ALA A 15 -6.36 6.34 -5.44
CA ALA A 15 -5.61 7.17 -4.49
C ALA A 15 -6.53 7.81 -3.44
N ALA A 16 -7.67 8.37 -3.85
CA ALA A 16 -8.65 8.94 -2.93
C ALA A 16 -9.22 7.88 -1.97
N LEU A 17 -9.57 6.70 -2.49
CA LEU A 17 -10.09 5.61 -1.66
C LEU A 17 -9.04 5.05 -0.69
N ALA A 18 -7.78 4.95 -1.10
CA ALA A 18 -6.69 4.55 -0.22
C ALA A 18 -6.49 5.55 0.92
N GLU A 19 -6.58 6.86 0.62
CA GLU A 19 -6.47 7.92 1.61
C GLU A 19 -7.64 7.90 2.61
N GLU A 20 -8.87 7.76 2.13
CA GLU A 20 -10.05 7.63 2.99
C GLU A 20 -9.98 6.37 3.87
N LEU A 21 -9.49 5.26 3.33
CA LEU A 21 -9.28 4.04 4.10
C LEU A 21 -8.23 4.25 5.20
N ALA A 22 -7.10 4.87 4.88
CA ALA A 22 -6.07 5.19 5.87
C ALA A 22 -6.58 6.13 6.95
N PHE A 23 -7.35 7.15 6.58
CA PHE A 23 -7.99 8.05 7.51
C PHE A 23 -8.96 7.32 8.45
N ALA A 24 -9.82 6.45 7.92
CA ALA A 24 -10.74 5.64 8.73
C ALA A 24 -10.01 4.70 9.70
N MET A 25 -8.80 4.25 9.35
CA MET A 25 -7.95 3.40 10.18
C MET A 25 -7.15 4.17 11.24
N THR A 26 -7.23 5.50 11.29
CA THR A 26 -6.44 6.33 12.22
C THR A 26 -6.70 5.99 13.70
N GLU A 27 -7.92 5.59 14.06
CA GLU A 27 -8.21 5.14 15.43
C GLU A 27 -7.50 3.82 15.76
N ASP A 28 -7.45 2.88 14.82
CA ASP A 28 -6.70 1.63 14.95
C ASP A 28 -5.19 1.87 14.96
N LEU A 29 -4.73 2.90 14.24
CA LEU A 29 -3.35 3.40 14.18
C LEU A 29 -2.86 3.90 15.55
N MET A 30 -3.72 4.61 16.28
CA MET A 30 -3.44 5.09 17.65
C MET A 30 -3.44 3.97 18.70
N ALA A 31 -4.10 2.84 18.42
CA ALA A 31 -4.29 1.74 19.37
C ALA A 31 -3.23 0.61 19.26
N GLU A 32 -2.09 0.84 18.61
CA GLU A 32 -1.04 -0.18 18.32
C GLU A 32 -1.56 -1.41 17.54
N GLN A 33 -2.70 -1.31 16.84
CA GLN A 33 -3.28 -2.48 16.15
C GLN A 33 -2.56 -2.86 14.88
N TYR A 34 -1.64 -2.03 14.40
CA TYR A 34 -0.76 -2.33 13.27
C TYR A 34 0.26 -3.43 13.52
N ARG A 35 0.34 -3.99 14.74
CA ARG A 35 1.02 -5.27 14.97
C ARG A 35 0.28 -6.48 14.41
N LYS A 36 -1.04 -6.37 14.18
CA LYS A 36 -1.86 -7.47 13.68
C LYS A 36 -2.13 -7.30 12.19
N PRO A 37 -1.81 -8.30 11.36
CA PRO A 37 -2.24 -8.32 9.98
C PRO A 37 -3.76 -8.15 9.88
N SER A 38 -4.21 -7.29 8.98
CA SER A 38 -5.63 -7.05 8.73
C SER A 38 -5.89 -6.88 7.24
N ALA A 39 -7.06 -7.30 6.79
CA ALA A 39 -7.45 -7.16 5.38
C ALA A 39 -7.47 -5.69 4.91
N ALA A 40 -7.65 -4.74 5.83
CA ALA A 40 -7.59 -3.31 5.53
C ALA A 40 -6.15 -2.86 5.25
N LEU A 41 -5.18 -3.30 6.08
CA LEU A 41 -3.76 -3.07 5.85
C LEU A 41 -3.26 -3.70 4.55
N ASP A 42 -3.66 -4.94 4.26
CA ASP A 42 -3.28 -5.64 3.04
C ASP A 42 -3.79 -4.88 1.80
N ARG A 43 -5.03 -4.40 1.84
CA ARG A 43 -5.63 -3.61 0.74
C ARG A 43 -4.94 -2.26 0.59
N LEU A 44 -4.57 -1.61 1.69
CA LEU A 44 -3.85 -0.34 1.66
C LEU A 44 -2.45 -0.51 1.06
N ALA A 45 -1.73 -1.56 1.46
CA ALA A 45 -0.43 -1.91 0.90
C ALA A 45 -0.50 -2.27 -0.60
N ALA A 46 -1.54 -3.00 -1.00
CA ALA A 46 -1.80 -3.32 -2.40
C ALA A 46 -2.11 -2.06 -3.22
N ALA A 47 -2.93 -1.15 -2.69
CA ALA A 47 -3.25 0.12 -3.33
C ALA A 47 -2.00 1.00 -3.51
N LYS A 48 -1.16 1.12 -2.47
CA LYS A 48 0.13 1.82 -2.54
C LYS A 48 1.03 1.24 -3.63
N THR A 49 1.22 -0.08 -3.63
CA THR A 49 2.06 -0.78 -4.63
C THR A 49 1.52 -0.57 -6.05
N TYR A 50 0.20 -0.61 -6.23
CA TYR A 50 -0.42 -0.36 -7.52
C TYR A 50 -0.17 1.09 -8.00
N LEU A 51 -0.43 2.08 -7.16
CA LEU A 51 -0.21 3.49 -7.48
C LEU A 51 1.27 3.78 -7.81
N GLU A 52 2.21 3.22 -7.04
CA GLU A 52 3.66 3.33 -7.29
C GLU A 52 4.07 2.76 -8.65
N ARG A 53 3.58 1.56 -9.02
CA ARG A 53 3.85 0.95 -10.33
C ARG A 53 3.33 1.79 -11.50
N HIS A 54 2.29 2.57 -11.25
CA HIS A 54 1.69 3.48 -12.22
C HIS A 54 2.24 4.92 -12.11
N GLN A 55 3.30 5.15 -11.32
CA GLN A 55 3.90 6.46 -11.08
C GLN A 55 2.90 7.52 -10.58
N HIS A 56 1.84 7.07 -9.91
CA HIS A 56 0.84 7.93 -9.31
C HIS A 56 1.16 8.15 -7.82
N PRO A 57 1.15 9.39 -7.32
CA PRO A 57 1.43 9.65 -5.91
C PRO A 57 0.35 9.03 -5.01
N VAL A 58 0.79 8.52 -3.86
CA VAL A 58 -0.07 8.05 -2.78
C VAL A 58 -0.30 9.20 -1.81
N GLY A 59 -1.47 9.27 -1.19
CA GLY A 59 -1.77 10.28 -0.17
C GLY A 59 -0.93 10.10 1.10
N PRO A 60 -0.72 11.18 1.87
CA PRO A 60 0.15 11.15 3.04
C PRO A 60 -0.31 10.18 4.13
N HIS A 61 -1.61 10.06 4.40
CA HIS A 61 -2.10 9.14 5.42
C HIS A 61 -1.94 7.69 4.97
N ALA A 62 -2.23 7.40 3.69
CA ALA A 62 -2.02 6.07 3.12
C ALA A 62 -0.55 5.66 3.12
N GLN A 63 0.36 6.60 2.85
CA GLN A 63 1.80 6.37 2.95
C GLN A 63 2.22 6.05 4.39
N GLU A 64 1.87 6.94 5.33
CA GLU A 64 2.24 6.81 6.74
C GLU A 64 1.71 5.51 7.35
N ALA A 65 0.44 5.17 7.09
CA ALA A 65 -0.16 3.94 7.61
C ALA A 65 0.57 2.67 7.15
N VAL A 66 0.99 2.59 5.88
CA VAL A 66 1.76 1.44 5.38
C VAL A 66 3.16 1.40 5.99
N GLU A 67 3.82 2.55 6.16
CA GLU A 67 5.15 2.62 6.79
C GLU A 67 5.11 2.17 8.25
N ILE A 68 4.15 2.66 9.03
CA ILE A 68 3.99 2.27 10.44
C ILE A 68 3.63 0.78 10.53
N ALA A 69 2.69 0.29 9.72
CA ALA A 69 2.31 -1.12 9.72
C ALA A 69 3.46 -2.05 9.31
N THR A 70 4.32 -1.63 8.38
CA THR A 70 5.54 -2.35 8.04
C THR A 70 6.52 -2.36 9.21
N ALA A 71 6.76 -1.21 9.85
CA ALA A 71 7.67 -1.08 10.99
C ALA A 71 7.21 -1.89 12.22
N GLN A 72 5.90 -2.08 12.40
CA GLN A 72 5.32 -2.86 13.48
C GLN A 72 5.16 -4.35 13.16
N GLY A 73 5.46 -4.79 11.93
CA GLY A 73 5.37 -6.17 11.49
C GLY A 73 3.95 -6.64 11.13
N GLY A 74 2.98 -5.74 11.00
CA GLY A 74 1.62 -6.06 10.53
C GLY A 74 1.52 -6.24 9.01
N LEU A 75 2.53 -5.78 8.28
CA LEU A 75 2.70 -6.04 6.85
C LEU A 75 4.06 -6.73 6.62
N PRO A 76 4.15 -7.62 5.62
CA PRO A 76 5.45 -8.11 5.19
C PRO A 76 6.31 -6.91 4.76
N ALA A 77 7.58 -6.91 5.17
CA ALA A 77 8.54 -5.93 4.67
C ALA A 77 8.46 -5.92 3.13
N PRO A 78 8.46 -4.73 2.48
CA PRO A 78 8.44 -4.65 1.04
C PRO A 78 9.56 -5.54 0.53
N THR A 79 9.19 -6.63 -0.15
CA THR A 79 10.18 -7.51 -0.75
C THR A 79 10.79 -6.68 -1.86
N THR A 80 11.94 -6.07 -1.61
CA THR A 80 12.84 -5.69 -2.69
C THR A 80 13.09 -7.00 -3.42
N ALA A 81 12.42 -7.19 -4.55
CA ALA A 81 12.59 -8.36 -5.40
C ALA A 81 13.99 -8.29 -6.00
N GLU A 82 15.01 -8.60 -5.19
CA GLU A 82 16.41 -8.87 -5.52
C GLU A 82 17.21 -9.09 -4.23
N ALA A 83 16.88 -10.15 -3.47
CA ALA A 83 17.88 -10.83 -2.66
C ALA A 83 18.13 -12.16 -3.34
N GLY A 84 19.11 -12.17 -4.24
CA GLY A 84 19.56 -13.33 -4.98
C GLY A 84 19.78 -14.50 -4.02
N ASN A 85 18.94 -15.51 -4.17
CA ASN A 85 19.22 -16.88 -3.81
C ASN A 85 20.48 -17.33 -4.57
N THR A 86 21.66 -17.22 -3.96
CA THR A 86 22.77 -18.11 -4.28
C THR A 86 22.93 -19.06 -3.11
N GLY A 87 22.25 -20.20 -3.23
CA GLY A 87 22.34 -21.31 -2.32
C GLY A 87 23.80 -21.64 -2.00
N SER A 88 24.09 -21.62 -0.70
CA SER A 88 25.23 -22.30 -0.13
C SER A 88 25.03 -23.80 -0.37
N THR A 89 25.65 -24.33 -1.41
CA THR A 89 25.81 -25.78 -1.56
C THR A 89 27.17 -26.13 -0.97
N SER A 90 27.14 -26.55 0.30
CA SER A 90 28.21 -27.35 0.88
C SER A 90 28.01 -28.77 0.39
N GLU A 91 28.97 -29.30 -0.37
CA GLU A 91 29.48 -30.67 -0.33
C GLU A 91 30.69 -30.81 -1.26
#